data_AF-A0A952RWQ2-F1
#
_entry.id   AF-A0A952RWQ2-F1
#
_cell.length_a   1.000
_cell.length_b   1.000
_cell.length_c   1.000
_cell.angle_alpha   90.00
_cell.angle_beta   90.00
_cell.angle_gamma   90.00
#
_symmetry.space_group_name_H-M   'P 1'
#
loop_
_entity.id
_entity.type
_entity.pdbx_description
1 polymer ?
#
loop_
_entity_poly.entity_id
_entity_poly.type
_entity_poly.pdbx_seq_one_letter_code
_entity_poly.pdbx_strand_id
1 'polypeptide(L)'
;MENEELVSGCTGRDCEFNAYYTKVVCLDGTRSCFYAKLAKANESEFHDKQLIEATEQITKILDSLKDEKGRKLSLLATDAGMMLASVEHGETVKGNGSEPVRATDDPEKVLKALRIITN
;
A
#
# COMPACT_ATOMS: atom_id res chain seq x y z
N MET A 1 0.78 0.68 28.14
CA MET A 1 1.54 1.86 27.70
C MET A 1 1.27 2.00 26.21
N GLU A 2 0.57 3.06 25.80
CA GLU A 2 0.39 3.38 24.39
C GLU A 2 1.70 4.00 23.90
N ASN A 3 2.40 3.33 22.98
CA ASN A 3 3.56 3.93 22.33
C ASN A 3 3.04 4.77 21.16
N GLU A 4 3.04 6.09 21.31
CA GLU A 4 2.73 7.03 20.24
C GLU A 4 4.03 7.33 19.47
N GLU A 5 4.15 6.85 18.24
CA GLU A 5 5.21 7.28 17.31
C GLU A 5 4.66 8.37 16.39
N LEU A 6 5.21 9.58 16.50
CA LEU A 6 4.98 10.69 15.56
C LEU A 6 5.66 10.35 14.23
N VAL A 7 4.87 10.11 13.17
CA VAL A 7 5.41 9.74 11.87
C VAL A 7 5.10 10.82 10.83
N SER A 8 6.16 11.36 10.24
CA SER A 8 6.14 12.21 9.05
C SER A 8 5.38 11.50 7.92
N GLY A 9 4.40 12.18 7.31
CA GLY A 9 3.63 11.62 6.20
C GLY A 9 4.50 11.43 4.96
N CYS A 10 4.58 10.20 4.46
CA CYS A 10 5.36 9.89 3.27
C CYS A 10 4.56 10.20 1.99
N THR A 11 5.25 10.72 0.97
CA THR A 11 4.68 10.87 -0.37
C THR A 11 5.73 10.50 -1.42
N GLY A 12 5.32 9.77 -2.46
CA GLY A 12 6.22 9.36 -3.53
C GLY A 12 6.73 7.92 -3.36
N ARG A 13 8.02 7.68 -3.64
CA ARG A 13 8.57 6.32 -3.74
C ARG A 13 9.15 5.80 -2.43
N ASP A 14 9.56 6.65 -1.50
CA ASP A 14 10.23 6.22 -0.28
C ASP A 14 9.23 5.98 0.86
N CYS A 15 8.15 5.25 0.56
CA CYS A 15 7.10 4.87 1.50
C CYS A 15 7.19 3.38 1.82
N GLU A 16 7.17 3.01 3.10
CA GLU A 16 7.02 1.65 3.61
C GLU A 16 5.66 1.47 4.27
N PHE A 17 5.11 0.25 4.22
CA PHE A 17 3.97 -0.08 5.06
C PHE A 17 4.40 -0.74 6.38
N ASN A 18 3.67 -0.41 7.45
CA ASN A 18 3.62 -1.23 8.66
C ASN A 18 2.21 -1.81 8.80
N ALA A 19 2.15 -3.11 9.08
CA ALA A 19 0.92 -3.83 9.35
C ALA A 19 0.73 -4.01 10.86
N TYR A 20 -0.43 -3.56 11.34
CA TYR A 20 -1.00 -3.87 12.64
C TYR A 20 -2.18 -4.84 12.44
N TYR A 21 -2.57 -5.57 13.48
CA TYR A 21 -3.56 -6.66 13.41
C TYR A 21 -4.81 -6.42 12.54
N THR A 22 -5.32 -5.18 12.48
CA THR A 22 -6.47 -4.78 11.64
C THR A 22 -6.23 -3.52 10.80
N LYS A 23 -5.02 -2.96 10.82
CA LYS A 23 -4.72 -1.68 10.19
C LYS A 23 -3.40 -1.73 9.47
N VAL A 24 -3.31 -1.04 8.34
CA VAL A 24 -2.05 -0.79 7.66
C VAL A 24 -1.83 0.71 7.60
N VAL A 25 -0.57 1.10 7.66
CA VAL A 25 -0.15 2.50 7.61
C VAL A 25 1.00 2.63 6.63
N CYS A 26 1.08 3.76 5.92
CA CYS A 26 2.23 4.10 5.10
C CYS A 26 3.02 5.25 5.69
N LEU A 27 4.33 5.04 5.78
CA LEU A 27 5.32 5.88 6.45
C LEU A 27 6.62 5.93 5.64
N ASP A 28 7.53 6.84 5.99
CA ASP A 28 8.82 6.97 5.28
C ASP A 28 9.65 5.68 5.39
N GLY A 29 10.12 5.13 4.26
CA GLY A 29 10.86 3.87 4.25
C GLY A 29 11.16 3.26 2.87
N THR A 30 11.19 1.93 2.82
CA THR A 30 11.84 1.07 1.81
C THR A 30 11.08 0.84 0.49
N ARG A 31 10.11 1.69 0.13
CA ARG A 31 9.36 1.59 -1.13
C ARG A 31 8.45 0.37 -1.25
N SER A 32 7.77 0.02 -0.17
CA SER A 32 6.77 -1.06 -0.15
C SER A 32 5.32 -0.57 -0.14
N CYS A 33 5.08 0.74 0.01
CA CYS A 33 3.75 1.33 -0.11
C CYS A 33 3.69 2.39 -1.21
N PHE A 34 2.69 2.30 -2.07
CA PHE A 34 2.47 3.24 -3.16
C PHE A 34 1.03 3.70 -3.19
N TYR A 35 0.78 4.92 -3.66
CA TYR A 35 -0.57 5.29 -4.08
C TYR A 35 -1.04 4.32 -5.18
N ALA A 36 -2.29 3.88 -5.10
CA ALA A 36 -2.89 2.99 -6.09
C ALA A 36 -3.20 3.75 -7.39
N LYS A 37 -2.16 4.16 -8.11
CA LYS A 37 -2.23 4.89 -9.37
C LYS A 37 -1.23 4.32 -10.35
N LEU A 38 -1.69 4.02 -11.55
CA LEU A 38 -0.82 3.57 -12.63
C LEU A 38 -0.22 4.74 -13.39
N ALA A 39 1.02 4.58 -13.86
CA ALA A 39 1.66 5.57 -14.70
C ALA A 39 1.03 5.56 -16.10
N LYS A 40 0.93 6.74 -16.72
CA LYS A 40 0.59 6.86 -18.14
C LYS A 40 1.88 6.88 -18.94
N ALA A 41 1.90 6.19 -20.07
CA ALA A 41 3.03 6.14 -20.98
C ALA A 41 2.57 6.27 -22.44
N ASN A 42 3.50 6.67 -23.32
CA ASN A 42 3.26 6.65 -24.77
C ASN A 42 3.29 5.21 -25.29
N GLU A 43 2.65 4.99 -26.45
CA GLU A 43 2.68 3.70 -27.13
C GLU A 43 4.11 3.28 -27.49
N SER A 44 4.43 2.02 -27.22
CA SER A 44 5.74 1.41 -27.47
C SER A 44 5.63 -0.11 -27.57
N GLU A 45 6.71 -0.79 -27.93
CA GLU A 45 6.74 -2.27 -28.05
C GLU A 45 6.35 -3.00 -26.75
N PHE A 46 6.61 -2.40 -25.59
CA PHE A 46 6.28 -2.97 -24.26
C PHE A 46 5.06 -2.31 -23.60
N HIS A 47 4.40 -1.38 -24.29
CA HIS A 47 3.18 -0.72 -23.83
C HIS A 47 2.33 -0.34 -25.04
N ASP A 48 1.78 -1.35 -25.70
CA ASP A 48 0.97 -1.18 -26.90
C ASP A 48 -0.38 -0.52 -26.58
N LYS A 49 -1.16 -0.26 -27.63
CA LYS A 49 -2.50 0.30 -27.51
C LYS A 49 -3.41 -0.49 -26.54
N GLN A 50 -3.35 -1.82 -26.53
CA GLN A 50 -4.17 -2.63 -25.65
C GLN A 50 -3.80 -2.40 -24.17
N LEU A 51 -2.50 -2.32 -23.87
CA LEU A 51 -2.02 -2.04 -22.52
C LEU A 51 -2.32 -0.61 -22.07
N ILE A 52 -2.29 0.37 -22.98
CA ILE A 52 -2.73 1.74 -22.69
C ILE A 52 -4.20 1.75 -22.28
N GLU A 53 -5.07 1.15 -23.10
CA GLU A 53 -6.51 1.10 -22.83
C GLU A 53 -6.82 0.36 -21.51
N ALA A 54 -6.13 -0.75 -21.25
CA ALA A 54 -6.27 -1.47 -19.99
C ALA A 54 -5.83 -0.62 -18.79
N THR A 55 -4.71 0.11 -18.91
CA THR A 55 -4.21 1.01 -17.86
C THR A 55 -5.21 2.11 -17.55
N GLU A 56 -5.84 2.69 -18.58
CA GLU A 56 -6.89 3.69 -18.40
C GLU A 56 -8.14 3.14 -17.71
N GLN A 57 -8.57 1.93 -18.07
CA GLN A 57 -9.71 1.27 -17.43
C GLN A 57 -9.44 0.97 -15.96
N ILE A 58 -8.27 0.42 -15.65
CA ILE A 58 -7.86 0.15 -14.26
C ILE A 58 -7.79 1.45 -13.47
N THR A 59 -7.20 2.50 -14.03
CA THR A 59 -7.13 3.82 -13.37
C THR A 59 -8.51 4.37 -13.05
N LYS A 60 -9.48 4.28 -13.98
CA LYS A 60 -10.87 4.70 -13.73
C LYS A 60 -11.52 3.92 -12.60
N ILE A 61 -11.29 2.61 -12.53
CA ILE A 61 -11.79 1.78 -11.43
C ILE A 61 -11.18 2.24 -10.11
N LEU A 62 -9.85 2.39 -10.04
CA LEU A 62 -9.15 2.82 -8.83
C LEU A 62 -9.61 4.20 -8.35
N ASP A 63 -9.76 5.17 -9.25
CA ASP A 63 -10.22 6.54 -8.94
C ASP A 63 -11.69 6.57 -8.45
N SER A 64 -12.49 5.55 -8.78
CA SER A 64 -13.89 5.45 -8.35
C SER A 64 -14.06 4.93 -6.92
N LEU A 65 -13.05 4.23 -6.39
CA LEU A 65 -13.10 3.63 -5.06
C LEU A 65 -12.89 4.71 -4.01
N LYS A 66 -13.85 4.85 -3.09
CA LYS A 66 -13.80 5.79 -1.97
C LYS A 66 -13.78 5.03 -0.65
N ASP A 67 -12.97 5.50 0.28
CA ASP A 67 -12.98 5.02 1.65
C ASP A 67 -13.73 6.01 2.55
N GLU A 68 -14.77 5.54 3.24
CA GLU A 68 -15.60 6.38 4.10
C GLU A 68 -14.87 6.84 5.37
N LYS A 69 -13.70 6.26 5.69
CA LYS A 69 -12.90 6.55 6.88
C LYS A 69 -11.70 7.45 6.57
N GLY A 70 -11.65 8.05 5.38
CA GLY A 70 -10.58 8.97 4.98
C GLY A 70 -9.25 8.30 4.64
N ARG A 71 -9.20 6.97 4.56
CA ARG A 71 -7.99 6.23 4.16
C ARG A 71 -7.74 6.38 2.67
N LYS A 72 -6.50 6.22 2.25
CA LYS A 72 -6.08 6.35 0.86
C LYS A 72 -5.87 4.98 0.23
N LEU A 73 -6.40 4.80 -0.98
CA LEU A 73 -6.20 3.58 -1.75
C LEU A 73 -4.71 3.46 -2.13
N SER A 74 -4.10 2.34 -1.73
CA SER A 74 -2.66 2.11 -1.84
C SER A 74 -2.38 0.69 -2.34
N LEU A 75 -1.24 0.53 -3.01
CA LEU A 75 -0.66 -0.74 -3.41
C LEU A 75 0.48 -1.08 -2.47
N LEU A 76 0.42 -2.25 -1.85
CA LEU A 76 1.45 -2.78 -0.96
C LEU A 76 2.26 -3.84 -1.71
N ALA A 77 3.57 -3.65 -1.81
CA ALA A 77 4.47 -4.63 -2.41
C ALA A 77 4.85 -5.69 -1.37
N THR A 78 4.54 -6.94 -1.65
CA THR A 78 4.80 -8.10 -0.78
C THR A 78 5.45 -9.22 -1.59
N ASP A 79 5.97 -10.24 -0.90
CA ASP A 79 6.54 -11.42 -1.59
C ASP A 79 5.50 -12.25 -2.34
N ALA A 80 4.20 -12.09 -2.03
CA ALA A 80 3.11 -12.70 -2.81
C ALA A 80 2.63 -11.82 -3.99
N GLY A 81 3.25 -10.65 -4.21
CA GLY A 81 2.87 -9.68 -5.24
C GLY A 81 2.30 -8.39 -4.66
N MET A 82 1.51 -7.67 -5.47
CA MET A 82 0.92 -6.38 -5.08
C MET A 82 -0.47 -6.58 -4.47
N MET A 83 -0.69 -6.05 -3.27
CA MET A 83 -2.01 -6.03 -2.62
C MET A 83 -2.63 -4.63 -2.66
N LEU A 84 -3.89 -4.53 -3.11
CA LEU A 84 -4.67 -3.30 -3.03
C LEU A 84 -5.28 -3.15 -1.63
N ALA A 85 -5.09 -2.00 -0.98
CA ALA A 85 -5.55 -1.75 0.39
C ALA A 85 -5.99 -0.30 0.63
N SER A 86 -6.93 -0.10 1.57
CA SER A 86 -7.24 1.24 2.13
C SER A 86 -6.33 1.51 3.32
N VAL A 87 -5.41 2.47 3.18
CA VAL A 87 -4.30 2.68 4.10
C VAL A 87 -4.28 4.10 4.66
N GLU A 88 -3.95 4.24 5.96
CA GLU A 88 -3.74 5.54 6.58
C GLU A 88 -2.35 6.09 6.14
N HIS A 89 -2.29 7.33 5.64
CA HIS A 89 -1.04 7.99 5.23
C HIS A 89 -0.74 9.15 6.17
N GLY A 90 0.37 9.09 6.90
CA GLY A 90 0.85 10.20 7.71
C GLY A 90 0.03 10.53 8.97
N GLU A 91 -0.71 9.56 9.51
CA GLU A 91 -1.30 9.69 10.84
C GLU A 91 -0.48 8.94 11.89
N THR A 92 -0.42 9.49 13.11
CA THR A 92 0.03 8.79 14.32
C THR A 92 -0.96 7.67 14.60
N VAL A 93 -0.69 6.47 14.10
CA VAL A 93 -1.62 5.36 14.30
C VAL A 93 -1.36 4.75 15.65
N LYS A 94 -2.33 4.90 16.55
CA LYS A 94 -2.35 4.17 17.82
C LYS A 94 -2.42 2.69 17.50
N GLY A 95 -1.26 2.02 17.58
CA GLY A 95 -1.20 0.58 17.57
C GLY A 95 -2.07 0.03 18.70
N ASN A 96 -2.66 -1.15 18.51
CA ASN A 96 -3.43 -1.83 19.56
C ASN A 96 -2.53 -2.43 20.67
N GLY A 97 -1.31 -1.91 20.85
CA GLY A 97 -0.26 -2.46 21.70
C GLY A 97 0.56 -3.61 21.09
N SER A 98 0.24 -4.05 19.86
CA SER A 98 1.05 -5.05 19.14
C SER A 98 2.22 -4.37 18.43
N GLU A 99 3.36 -5.04 18.37
CA GLU A 99 4.51 -4.61 17.57
C GLU A 99 4.14 -4.58 16.07
N PRO A 100 4.45 -3.49 15.34
CA PRO A 100 4.18 -3.43 13.91
C PRO A 100 4.99 -4.48 13.16
N VAL A 101 4.37 -5.11 12.16
CA VAL A 101 5.07 -5.94 11.18
C VAL A 101 5.50 -5.05 10.01
N ARG A 102 6.81 -4.96 9.80
CA ARG A 102 7.40 -4.14 8.74
C ARG A 102 7.40 -4.89 7.42
N ALA A 103 7.44 -4.18 6.30
CA ALA A 103 7.51 -4.81 4.98
C ALA A 103 8.81 -5.61 4.77
N THR A 104 9.86 -5.28 5.53
CA THR A 104 11.17 -5.93 5.50
C THR A 104 11.32 -7.06 6.52
N ASP A 105 10.28 -7.35 7.30
CA ASP A 105 10.26 -8.51 8.18
C ASP A 105 10.18 -9.83 7.37
N ASP A 106 10.28 -10.96 8.07
CA ASP A 106 10.10 -12.29 7.49
C ASP A 106 8.83 -12.40 6.60
N PRO A 107 8.93 -12.95 5.37
CA PRO A 107 7.82 -13.03 4.44
C PRO A 107 6.57 -13.71 5.01
N GLU A 108 6.71 -14.83 5.74
CA GLU A 108 5.56 -15.53 6.31
C GLU A 108 4.87 -14.68 7.38
N LYS A 109 5.67 -13.97 8.19
CA LYS A 109 5.17 -13.00 9.18
C LYS A 109 4.38 -11.88 8.49
N VAL A 110 4.90 -11.32 7.38
CA VAL A 110 4.24 -10.26 6.61
C VAL A 110 2.93 -10.75 5.99
N LEU A 111 2.94 -11.89 5.31
CA LEU A 111 1.75 -12.46 4.67
C LEU A 111 0.65 -12.74 5.69
N LYS A 112 1.01 -13.29 6.86
CA LYS A 112 0.08 -13.52 7.97
C LYS A 112 -0.48 -12.22 8.53
N ALA A 113 0.35 -11.19 8.72
CA ALA A 113 -0.08 -9.89 9.23
C ALA A 113 -1.06 -9.20 8.27
N LEU A 114 -0.83 -9.32 6.97
CA LEU A 114 -1.69 -8.79 5.91
C LEU A 114 -2.88 -9.70 5.57
N ARG A 115 -2.95 -10.90 6.15
CA ARG A 115 -3.98 -11.92 5.89
C ARG A 115 -4.08 -12.30 4.41
N ILE A 116 -2.93 -12.33 3.73
CA ILE A 116 -2.85 -12.75 2.33
C ILE A 116 -3.01 -14.27 2.26
N ILE A 117 -3.90 -14.72 1.39
CA ILE A 117 -4.10 -16.14 1.10
C ILE A 117 -3.12 -16.50 -0.03
N THR A 118 -2.16 -17.38 0.25
CA THR A 118 -1.28 -17.96 -0.77
C THR A 118 -1.89 -19.24 -1.32
N ASN A 119 -1.74 -19.45 -2.64
CA ASN A 119 -2.14 -20.69 -3.32
C ASN A 119 -1.05 -21.76 -3.18
#